data_AF-A0A3N5VZG7-F1
#
_entry.id   AF-A0A3N5VZG7-F1
#
_cell.length_a   1.000
_cell.length_b   1.000
_cell.length_c   1.000
_cell.angle_alpha   90.00
_cell.angle_beta   90.00
_cell.angle_gamma   90.00
#
_symmetry.space_group_name_H-M   'P 1'
#
loop_
_entity.id
_entity.type
_entity.pdbx_description
1 polymer ?
#
loop_
_entity_poly.entity_id
_entity_poly.type
_entity_poly.pdbx_seq_one_letter_code
_entity_poly.pdbx_strand_id
1 'polypeptide(L)'
;MPARSARSATDCRECRILFPGPAAGFPAPGPPEEALVRLECWNGRQARRRSLPGTAALLAGAALLAACAGCGSDRTDRPNIVLITVESLRADHVGCYGYGLPTTPSLDALAGESVRFENAFSVTSWTLASHAAILTGLTPSALRVLEPHDRLADSYETIAEALSEDGYYCAAFLSGPFLRAPYNMNQGFSHYDDSPSAVSTGNAHGDVTNPEMEE
;
A
#
# COMPACT_ATOMS: atom_id res chain seq x y z
N MET A 1 13.07 38.13 20.60
CA MET A 1 12.18 36.96 20.53
C MET A 1 10.74 37.41 20.57
N PRO A 2 9.94 37.16 19.53
CA PRO A 2 8.50 37.02 19.68
C PRO A 2 8.06 35.58 19.32
N ALA A 3 7.12 35.07 20.10
CA ALA A 3 6.46 33.79 19.90
C ALA A 3 5.67 33.79 18.58
N ARG A 4 5.80 32.72 17.78
CA ARG A 4 4.87 32.46 16.66
C ARG A 4 3.73 31.58 17.16
N SER A 5 2.52 32.09 16.98
CA SER A 5 1.25 31.38 17.20
C SER A 5 1.03 30.25 16.19
N ALA A 6 0.14 29.33 16.59
CA ALA A 6 -0.26 28.06 15.99
C ALA A 6 -0.57 28.04 14.48
N ARG A 7 -0.50 26.82 13.89
CA ARG A 7 -1.36 26.41 12.78
C ARG A 7 -1.95 25.02 13.03
N SER A 8 -3.26 24.94 12.86
CA SER A 8 -4.09 23.73 12.85
C SER A 8 -3.74 22.85 11.64
N ALA A 9 -3.78 21.53 11.80
CA ALA A 9 -3.43 20.52 10.80
C ALA A 9 -4.46 20.36 9.66
N THR A 10 -5.20 21.40 9.32
CA THR A 10 -6.29 21.34 8.31
C THR A 10 -5.96 22.03 7.00
N ASP A 11 -4.73 22.53 6.83
CA ASP A 11 -4.32 23.30 5.66
C ASP A 11 -3.11 22.67 4.96
N CYS A 12 -3.34 21.51 4.33
CA CYS A 12 -2.40 20.84 3.42
C CYS A 12 -2.92 20.89 1.98
N ARG A 13 -3.27 22.08 1.46
CA ARG A 13 -3.74 22.21 0.07
C ARG A 13 -2.69 22.65 -0.95
N GLU A 14 -1.45 22.96 -0.57
CA GLU A 14 -0.41 23.28 -1.57
C GLU A 14 0.99 22.80 -1.14
N CYS A 15 1.28 21.51 -1.32
CA CYS A 15 2.66 21.04 -1.45
C CYS A 15 3.05 21.09 -2.94
N ARG A 16 3.56 22.23 -3.39
CA ARG A 16 4.10 22.41 -4.74
C ARG A 16 5.50 21.80 -4.78
N ILE A 17 5.61 20.53 -5.17
CA ILE A 17 6.90 19.89 -5.43
C ILE A 17 7.49 20.53 -6.69
N LEU A 18 8.53 21.35 -6.51
CA LEU A 18 9.32 21.90 -7.61
C LEU A 18 10.25 20.80 -8.13
N PHE A 19 9.91 20.21 -9.27
CA PHE A 19 10.82 19.30 -9.99
C PHE A 19 11.83 20.11 -10.82
N PRO A 20 13.11 19.71 -10.87
CA PRO A 20 14.03 20.21 -11.88
C PRO A 20 13.52 19.81 -13.28
N GLY A 21 13.65 20.72 -14.26
CA GLY A 21 13.16 20.52 -15.62
C GLY A 21 13.75 19.28 -16.33
N PRO A 22 13.09 18.80 -17.40
CA PRO A 22 13.44 17.54 -18.05
C PRO A 22 14.86 17.56 -18.62
N ALA A 23 15.57 16.44 -18.46
CA ALA A 23 16.80 16.17 -19.19
C ALA A 23 16.50 16.06 -20.69
N ALA A 24 17.37 16.62 -21.53
CA ALA A 24 17.18 16.70 -22.98
C ALA A 24 17.00 15.30 -23.61
N GLY A 25 15.90 15.09 -24.35
CA GLY A 25 15.69 13.88 -25.15
C GLY A 25 14.24 13.39 -25.30
N PHE A 26 13.30 13.88 -24.49
CA PHE A 26 11.89 13.47 -24.56
C PHE A 26 11.00 14.60 -25.13
N PRO A 27 10.03 14.28 -26.01
CA PRO A 27 9.05 15.26 -26.46
C PRO A 27 8.18 15.74 -25.28
N ALA A 28 7.83 17.03 -25.28
CA ALA A 28 6.97 17.61 -24.25
C ALA A 28 5.58 16.94 -24.26
N PRO A 29 5.00 16.62 -23.10
CA PRO A 29 3.68 15.99 -23.03
C PRO A 29 2.60 16.94 -23.57
N GLY A 30 1.65 16.37 -24.32
CA GLY A 30 0.41 17.06 -24.69
C GLY A 30 -0.43 17.36 -23.44
N PRO A 31 -1.41 18.29 -23.53
CA PRO A 31 -2.25 18.64 -22.39
C PRO A 31 -3.00 17.40 -21.86
N PRO A 32 -3.06 17.18 -20.54
CA PRO A 32 -3.74 16.03 -19.97
C PRO A 32 -5.24 16.13 -20.20
N GLU A 33 -5.85 15.06 -20.74
CA GLU A 33 -7.30 14.86 -20.66
C GLU A 33 -7.62 14.48 -19.21
N GLU A 34 -8.41 15.32 -18.53
CA GLU A 34 -8.62 15.26 -17.08
C GLU A 34 -9.46 14.04 -16.65
N ALA A 35 -8.84 12.86 -16.58
CA ALA A 35 -9.35 11.76 -15.78
C ALA A 35 -9.03 12.05 -14.30
N LEU A 36 -9.89 12.82 -13.64
CA LEU A 36 -9.84 13.05 -12.19
C LEU A 36 -10.12 11.74 -11.45
N VAL A 37 -9.09 10.91 -11.26
CA VAL A 37 -9.11 9.84 -10.26
C VAL A 37 -9.07 10.53 -8.89
N ARG A 38 -10.20 10.49 -8.19
CA ARG A 38 -10.32 11.02 -6.83
C ARG A 38 -9.53 10.13 -5.88
N LEU A 39 -8.22 10.38 -5.77
CA LEU A 39 -7.37 9.80 -4.74
C LEU A 39 -7.72 10.47 -3.41
N GLU A 40 -8.65 9.87 -2.66
CA GLU A 40 -8.80 10.24 -1.26
C GLU A 40 -7.55 9.74 -0.52
N CYS A 41 -6.68 10.68 -0.13
CA CYS A 41 -5.50 10.35 0.66
C CYS A 41 -5.94 9.67 1.97
N TRP A 42 -5.50 8.42 2.16
CA TRP A 42 -5.56 7.75 3.45
C TRP A 42 -4.72 8.53 4.46
N ASN A 43 -5.39 9.30 5.32
CA ASN A 43 -4.79 9.87 6.52
C ASN A 43 -5.07 8.87 7.65
N GLY A 44 -4.08 8.06 8.00
CA GLY A 44 -4.14 7.10 9.11
C GLY A 44 -4.80 7.74 10.33
N ARG A 45 -5.93 7.19 10.76
CA ARG A 45 -6.70 7.73 11.87
C ARG A 45 -6.03 7.33 13.18
N GLN A 46 -5.21 8.21 13.74
CA GLN A 46 -4.87 8.12 15.17
C GLN A 46 -6.11 8.44 16.02
N ALA A 47 -6.95 7.45 16.26
CA ALA A 47 -8.16 7.58 17.07
C ALA A 47 -7.79 7.69 18.57
N ARG A 48 -7.60 8.93 19.06
CA ARG A 48 -7.60 9.20 20.50
C ARG A 48 -9.01 8.99 21.06
N ARG A 49 -9.22 7.86 21.73
CA ARG A 49 -10.44 7.57 22.51
C ARG A 49 -10.58 8.59 23.64
N ARG A 50 -11.59 9.46 23.57
CA ARG A 50 -12.07 10.24 24.72
C ARG A 50 -13.27 9.54 25.32
N SER A 51 -13.17 9.13 26.58
CA SER A 51 -14.29 8.61 27.36
C SER A 51 -15.21 9.76 27.77
N LEU A 52 -16.52 9.58 27.59
CA LEU A 52 -17.55 10.46 28.15
C LEU A 52 -18.20 9.78 29.36
N PRO A 53 -18.43 10.49 30.49
CA PRO A 53 -19.03 9.92 31.69
C PRO A 53 -20.54 9.64 31.51
N GLY A 54 -20.96 8.46 31.96
CA GLY A 54 -22.29 7.91 31.79
C GLY A 54 -23.29 8.38 32.84
N THR A 55 -24.34 9.07 32.39
CA THR A 55 -25.65 9.11 33.07
C THR A 55 -26.84 9.41 32.12
N ALA A 56 -26.61 9.82 30.87
CA ALA A 56 -27.70 10.05 29.89
C ALA A 56 -28.12 8.78 29.09
N ALA A 57 -27.94 7.57 29.65
CA ALA A 57 -27.88 6.33 28.87
C ALA A 57 -29.18 5.52 28.74
N LEU A 58 -30.25 5.80 29.51
CA LEU A 58 -31.37 4.84 29.61
C LEU A 58 -32.62 5.18 28.79
N LEU A 59 -32.92 6.46 28.49
CA LEU A 59 -34.08 6.82 27.66
C LEU A 59 -33.73 7.02 26.17
N ALA A 60 -32.46 7.25 25.84
CA ALA A 60 -31.97 7.25 24.46
C ALA A 60 -31.79 5.82 23.89
N GLY A 61 -31.71 4.80 24.75
CA GLY A 61 -31.41 3.42 24.37
C GLY A 61 -32.51 2.71 23.58
N ALA A 62 -33.79 2.97 23.89
CA ALA A 62 -34.91 2.31 23.22
C ALA A 62 -35.22 2.89 21.82
N ALA A 63 -35.00 4.20 21.63
CA ALA A 63 -35.16 4.85 20.32
C ALA A 63 -33.99 4.55 19.37
N LEU A 64 -32.78 4.34 19.89
CA LEU A 64 -31.63 3.90 19.08
C LEU A 64 -31.79 2.47 18.56
N LEU A 65 -32.35 1.55 19.37
CA LEU A 65 -32.53 0.15 18.96
C LEU A 65 -33.50 -0.03 17.78
N ALA A 66 -34.52 0.83 17.65
CA ALA A 66 -35.46 0.79 16.52
C ALA A 66 -34.89 1.45 15.25
N ALA A 67 -34.01 2.44 15.38
CA ALA A 67 -33.36 3.10 14.25
C ALA A 67 -32.22 2.26 13.63
N CYS A 68 -31.60 1.36 14.41
CA CYS A 68 -30.54 0.48 13.91
C CYS A 68 -31.05 -0.77 13.15
N ALA A 69 -32.35 -1.09 13.20
CA ALA A 69 -32.91 -2.26 12.50
C ALA A 69 -33.13 -2.01 10.99
N GLY A 70 -33.06 -0.76 10.52
CA GLY A 70 -33.39 -0.38 9.13
C GLY A 70 -32.21 -0.01 8.23
N CYS A 71 -30.98 0.05 8.75
CA CYS A 71 -29.78 0.35 7.96
C CYS A 71 -28.83 -0.86 7.95
N GLY A 72 -29.33 -1.99 7.45
CA GLY A 72 -28.43 -2.98 6.86
C GLY A 72 -27.91 -2.40 5.56
N SER A 73 -26.75 -1.72 5.58
CA SER A 73 -26.01 -1.50 4.34
C SER A 73 -25.71 -2.88 3.79
N ASP A 74 -26.25 -3.19 2.61
CA ASP A 74 -25.92 -4.43 1.93
C ASP A 74 -24.40 -4.52 1.84
N ARG A 75 -23.85 -5.62 2.36
CA ARG A 75 -22.41 -5.94 2.30
C ARG A 75 -21.92 -6.16 0.86
N THR A 76 -22.70 -5.80 -0.15
CA THR A 76 -22.51 -6.14 -1.56
C THR A 76 -21.80 -5.05 -2.37
N ASP A 77 -21.64 -3.83 -1.83
CA ASP A 77 -21.05 -2.71 -2.58
C ASP A 77 -19.53 -2.55 -2.41
N ARG A 78 -18.87 -3.51 -1.76
CA ARG A 78 -17.42 -3.47 -1.52
C ARG A 78 -16.68 -4.30 -2.57
N PRO A 79 -15.79 -3.71 -3.38
CA PRO A 79 -15.10 -4.44 -4.43
C PRO A 79 -14.07 -5.40 -3.84
N ASN A 80 -13.80 -6.51 -4.53
CA ASN A 80 -12.62 -7.32 -4.23
C ASN A 80 -11.37 -6.54 -4.66
N ILE A 81 -10.34 -6.53 -3.82
CA ILE A 81 -9.09 -5.82 -4.08
C ILE A 81 -8.00 -6.86 -4.28
N VAL A 82 -7.29 -6.78 -5.40
CA VAL A 82 -6.13 -7.63 -5.71
C VAL A 82 -4.93 -6.74 -5.97
N LEU A 83 -3.93 -6.82 -5.10
CA LEU A 83 -2.65 -6.16 -5.27
C LEU A 83 -1.63 -7.16 -5.84
N ILE A 84 -1.18 -6.90 -7.07
CA ILE A 84 -0.16 -7.73 -7.74
C ILE A 84 1.14 -6.92 -7.78
N THR A 85 2.21 -7.46 -7.21
CA THR A 85 3.56 -6.90 -7.33
C THR A 85 4.45 -7.84 -8.14
N VAL A 86 5.36 -7.26 -8.93
CA VAL A 86 6.37 -8.01 -9.67
C VAL A 86 7.73 -7.44 -9.31
N GLU A 87 8.60 -8.30 -8.78
CA GLU A 87 9.92 -7.91 -8.33
C GLU A 87 10.91 -7.78 -9.48
N SER A 88 11.78 -6.78 -9.42
CA SER A 88 12.79 -6.49 -10.45
C SER A 88 12.25 -6.28 -11.88
N LEU A 89 10.97 -5.87 -12.00
CA LEU A 89 10.35 -5.57 -13.29
C LEU A 89 10.77 -4.19 -13.79
N ARG A 90 11.40 -4.13 -14.97
CA ARG A 90 11.66 -2.86 -15.65
C ARG A 90 10.54 -2.52 -16.62
N ALA A 91 10.09 -1.26 -16.61
CA ALA A 91 9.04 -0.77 -17.50
C ALA A 91 9.39 -0.94 -18.98
N ASP A 92 10.65 -0.73 -19.36
CA ASP A 92 11.12 -0.88 -20.75
C ASP A 92 11.16 -2.33 -21.26
N HIS A 93 10.80 -3.32 -20.42
CA HIS A 93 10.67 -4.73 -20.77
C HIS A 93 9.21 -5.23 -20.74
N VAL A 94 8.25 -4.30 -20.64
CA VAL A 94 6.80 -4.58 -20.65
C VAL A 94 6.21 -4.12 -21.98
N GLY A 95 5.47 -5.00 -22.66
CA GLY A 95 4.94 -4.79 -24.00
C GLY A 95 4.05 -3.55 -24.09
N CYS A 96 3.17 -3.34 -23.11
CA CYS A 96 2.29 -2.16 -23.09
C CYS A 96 3.07 -0.83 -22.92
N TYR A 97 4.32 -0.87 -22.43
CA TYR A 97 5.23 0.29 -22.37
C TYR A 97 6.18 0.39 -23.57
N GLY A 98 5.96 -0.42 -24.63
CA GLY A 98 6.69 -0.33 -25.89
C GLY A 98 7.76 -1.39 -26.12
N TYR A 99 7.85 -2.42 -25.26
CA TYR A 99 8.79 -3.52 -25.48
C TYR A 99 8.38 -4.39 -26.67
N GLY A 100 9.34 -4.71 -27.55
CA GLY A 100 9.05 -5.35 -28.85
C GLY A 100 8.85 -6.87 -28.81
N LEU A 101 9.12 -7.54 -27.70
CA LEU A 101 8.96 -8.99 -27.56
C LEU A 101 7.69 -9.33 -26.76
N PRO A 102 7.00 -10.45 -27.05
CA PRO A 102 5.77 -10.85 -26.38
C PRO A 102 6.06 -11.50 -25.00
N THR A 103 6.74 -10.78 -24.11
CA THR A 103 7.12 -11.27 -22.77
C THR A 103 6.01 -11.08 -21.73
N THR A 104 5.06 -10.17 -21.96
CA THR A 104 4.04 -9.79 -20.98
C THR A 104 2.59 -9.83 -21.50
N PRO A 105 2.16 -10.84 -22.28
CA PRO A 105 0.86 -10.82 -22.96
C PRO A 105 -0.34 -10.65 -22.01
N SER A 106 -0.31 -11.27 -20.82
CA SER A 106 -1.39 -11.13 -19.83
C SER A 106 -1.44 -9.74 -19.19
N LEU A 107 -0.27 -9.14 -18.93
CA LEU A 107 -0.18 -7.78 -18.38
C LEU A 107 -0.58 -6.75 -19.43
N ASP A 108 -0.25 -6.99 -20.69
CA ASP A 108 -0.63 -6.13 -21.82
C ASP A 108 -2.14 -6.15 -22.06
N ALA A 109 -2.77 -7.33 -21.96
CA ALA A 109 -4.22 -7.47 -22.01
C ALA A 109 -4.90 -6.73 -20.86
N LEU A 110 -4.41 -6.91 -19.62
CA LEU A 110 -4.93 -6.19 -18.45
C LEU A 110 -4.79 -4.67 -18.62
N ALA A 111 -3.66 -4.20 -19.16
CA ALA A 111 -3.44 -2.77 -19.40
C ALA A 111 -4.43 -2.17 -20.41
N GLY A 112 -4.96 -2.96 -21.35
CA GLY A 112 -5.97 -2.52 -22.31
C GLY A 112 -7.34 -2.19 -21.69
N GLU A 113 -7.62 -2.73 -20.50
CA GLU A 113 -8.87 -2.56 -19.76
C GLU A 113 -8.68 -1.74 -18.46
N SER A 114 -7.47 -1.21 -18.24
CA SER A 114 -7.07 -0.54 -16.99
C SER A 114 -6.66 0.91 -17.19
N VAL A 115 -6.64 1.68 -16.10
CA VAL A 115 -5.89 2.94 -16.06
C VAL A 115 -4.41 2.62 -15.95
N ARG A 116 -3.62 3.12 -16.91
CA ARG A 116 -2.17 2.94 -16.96
C ARG A 116 -1.45 4.25 -16.69
N PHE A 117 -0.49 4.22 -15.77
CA PHE A 117 0.35 5.37 -15.46
C PHE A 117 1.62 5.34 -16.30
N GLU A 118 1.89 6.41 -17.05
CA GLU A 118 3.18 6.59 -17.73
C GLU A 118 4.31 6.84 -16.71
N ASN A 119 3.97 7.49 -15.60
CA ASN A 119 4.92 7.89 -14.57
C ASN A 119 4.50 7.32 -13.21
N ALA A 120 5.01 6.15 -12.86
CA ALA A 120 4.89 5.52 -11.55
C ALA A 120 6.29 5.10 -11.08
N PHE A 121 6.75 5.65 -9.95
CA PHE A 121 8.12 5.47 -9.47
C PHE A 121 8.15 4.69 -8.16
N SER A 122 9.11 3.77 -8.06
CA SER A 122 9.44 3.16 -6.77
C SER A 122 10.14 4.19 -5.88
N VAL A 123 9.80 4.21 -4.59
CA VAL A 123 10.44 5.09 -3.59
C VAL A 123 11.84 4.62 -3.18
N THR A 124 12.19 3.37 -3.51
CA THR A 124 13.51 2.76 -3.30
C THR A 124 13.70 1.57 -4.23
N SER A 125 14.94 1.20 -4.53
CA SER A 125 15.26 0.00 -5.31
C SER A 125 15.33 -1.29 -4.47
N TRP A 126 15.17 -1.19 -3.15
CA TRP A 126 15.29 -2.35 -2.26
C TRP A 126 13.94 -2.98 -1.94
N THR A 127 13.85 -4.30 -2.11
CA THR A 127 12.59 -5.09 -2.06
C THR A 127 11.81 -4.90 -0.77
N LEU A 128 12.45 -5.10 0.40
CA LEU A 128 11.77 -5.03 1.69
C LEU A 128 11.20 -3.63 1.93
N ALA A 129 12.03 -2.59 1.81
CA ALA A 129 11.61 -1.22 2.03
C ALA A 129 10.57 -0.72 1.00
N SER A 130 10.66 -1.18 -0.26
CA SER A 130 9.67 -0.83 -1.29
C SER A 130 8.30 -1.45 -0.98
N HIS A 131 8.24 -2.73 -0.59
CA HIS A 131 6.98 -3.36 -0.22
C HIS A 131 6.42 -2.80 1.09
N ALA A 132 7.27 -2.51 2.09
CA ALA A 132 6.84 -1.86 3.32
C ALA A 132 6.22 -0.49 3.01
N ALA A 133 6.78 0.27 2.07
CA ALA A 133 6.21 1.53 1.60
C ALA A 133 4.86 1.34 0.88
N ILE A 134 4.73 0.30 0.04
CA ILE A 134 3.46 -0.03 -0.63
C ILE A 134 2.37 -0.35 0.41
N LEU A 135 2.69 -1.17 1.41
CA LEU A 135 1.72 -1.61 2.41
C LEU A 135 1.33 -0.51 3.39
N THR A 136 2.21 0.45 3.69
CA THR A 136 1.96 1.49 4.71
C THR A 136 1.65 2.86 4.14
N GLY A 137 1.96 3.10 2.86
CA GLY A 137 1.92 4.43 2.25
C GLY A 137 3.02 5.39 2.75
N LEU A 138 4.06 4.89 3.44
CA LEU A 138 5.13 5.69 4.02
C LEU A 138 6.45 5.57 3.25
N THR A 139 7.32 6.57 3.36
CA THR A 139 8.65 6.53 2.73
C THR A 139 9.61 5.64 3.52
N PRO A 140 10.64 5.05 2.87
CA PRO A 140 11.66 4.24 3.57
C PRO A 140 12.34 4.97 4.74
N SER A 141 12.57 6.28 4.60
CA SER A 141 13.13 7.13 5.66
C SER A 141 12.25 7.25 6.91
N ALA A 142 10.92 7.19 6.73
CA ALA A 142 9.97 7.16 7.84
C ALA A 142 9.96 5.77 8.49
N LEU A 143 9.93 4.72 7.67
CA LEU A 143 9.82 3.33 8.12
C LEU A 143 11.05 2.82 8.87
N ARG A 144 12.23 3.44 8.67
CA ARG A 144 13.52 3.00 9.26
C ARG A 144 13.92 1.59 8.85
N VAL A 145 13.40 1.13 7.72
CA VAL A 145 13.79 -0.12 7.08
C VAL A 145 14.83 0.24 6.02
N LEU A 146 16.11 0.15 6.39
CA LEU A 146 17.26 0.58 5.58
C LEU A 146 18.34 -0.51 5.42
N GLU A 147 18.39 -1.47 6.33
CA GLU A 147 19.41 -2.52 6.42
C GLU A 147 18.79 -3.93 6.30
N PRO A 148 19.54 -4.94 5.82
CA PRO A 148 18.98 -6.29 5.56
C PRO A 148 18.34 -7.01 6.75
N HIS A 149 18.65 -6.61 7.98
CA HIS A 149 18.13 -7.20 9.22
C HIS A 149 16.95 -6.40 9.80
N ASP A 150 16.61 -5.26 9.21
CA ASP A 150 15.45 -4.48 9.62
C ASP A 150 14.16 -5.24 9.31
N ARG A 151 13.12 -4.95 10.09
CA ARG A 151 11.76 -5.46 9.90
C ARG A 151 10.77 -4.32 10.05
N LEU A 152 9.58 -4.49 9.46
CA LEU A 152 8.52 -3.51 9.62
C LEU A 152 8.08 -3.49 11.10
N ALA A 153 8.06 -2.32 11.74
CA ALA A 153 7.66 -2.20 13.14
C ALA A 153 6.12 -2.30 13.28
N ASP A 154 5.64 -2.98 14.33
CA ASP A 154 4.21 -3.14 14.66
C ASP A 154 3.43 -1.82 14.82
N SER A 155 4.15 -0.72 15.04
CA SER A 155 3.55 0.61 15.17
C SER A 155 3.05 1.20 13.84
N TYR A 156 3.42 0.59 12.70
CA TYR A 156 3.02 1.05 11.38
C TYR A 156 1.83 0.24 10.87
N GLU A 157 0.68 0.89 10.79
CA GLU A 157 -0.53 0.32 10.19
C GLU A 157 -0.30 0.04 8.69
N THR A 158 -0.64 -1.18 8.28
CA THR A 158 -0.64 -1.64 6.90
C THR A 158 -2.03 -1.56 6.27
N ILE A 159 -2.09 -1.54 4.94
CA ILE A 159 -3.34 -1.61 4.17
C ILE A 159 -4.11 -2.90 4.48
N ALA A 160 -3.43 -4.00 4.80
CA ALA A 160 -4.07 -5.26 5.19
C ALA A 160 -4.79 -5.13 6.54
N GLU A 161 -4.17 -4.47 7.52
CA GLU A 161 -4.81 -4.18 8.82
C GLU A 161 -6.02 -3.26 8.62
N ALA A 162 -5.85 -2.16 7.88
CA ALA A 162 -6.93 -1.22 7.59
C ALA A 162 -8.12 -1.89 6.88
N LEU A 163 -7.88 -2.76 5.90
CA LEU A 163 -8.93 -3.51 5.20
C LEU A 163 -9.56 -4.58 6.09
N SER A 164 -8.77 -5.27 6.91
CA SER A 164 -9.24 -6.27 7.88
C SER A 164 -10.17 -5.64 8.94
N GLU A 165 -9.82 -4.46 9.45
CA GLU A 165 -10.69 -3.68 10.34
C GLU A 165 -12.02 -3.30 9.69
N ASP A 166 -12.00 -3.02 8.38
CA ASP A 166 -13.20 -2.80 7.58
C ASP A 166 -13.93 -4.10 7.20
N GLY A 167 -13.46 -5.27 7.61
CA GLY A 167 -14.13 -6.56 7.43
C GLY A 167 -13.80 -7.30 6.14
N TYR A 168 -12.70 -6.94 5.46
CA TYR A 168 -12.14 -7.74 4.38
C TYR A 168 -11.42 -8.98 4.92
N TYR A 169 -11.49 -10.05 4.15
CA TYR A 169 -10.59 -11.19 4.35
C TYR A 169 -9.32 -10.94 3.53
N CYS A 170 -8.20 -10.69 4.23
CA CYS A 170 -6.92 -10.39 3.59
C CYS A 170 -6.05 -11.65 3.50
N ALA A 171 -5.60 -11.99 2.30
CA ALA A 171 -4.69 -13.10 2.05
C ALA A 171 -3.47 -12.63 1.24
N ALA A 172 -2.29 -13.16 1.54
CA ALA A 172 -1.06 -12.92 0.77
C ALA A 172 -0.41 -14.24 0.35
N PHE A 173 0.18 -14.24 -0.85
CA PHE A 173 0.93 -15.34 -1.43
C PHE A 173 2.21 -14.76 -2.03
N LEU A 174 3.37 -15.28 -1.64
CA LEU A 174 4.67 -14.70 -1.99
C LEU A 174 5.63 -15.72 -2.60
N SER A 175 6.59 -15.22 -3.37
CA SER A 175 7.63 -16.01 -4.03
C SER A 175 9.06 -15.56 -3.67
N GLY A 176 9.23 -14.68 -2.68
CA GLY A 176 10.50 -14.03 -2.36
C GLY A 176 10.82 -14.00 -0.86
N PRO A 177 12.11 -14.03 -0.47
CA PRO A 177 12.53 -14.19 0.92
C PRO A 177 12.31 -12.94 1.79
N PHE A 178 12.39 -11.75 1.20
CA PHE A 178 12.29 -10.47 1.92
C PHE A 178 10.87 -10.08 2.31
N LEU A 179 9.86 -10.83 1.89
CA LEU A 179 8.47 -10.61 2.27
C LEU A 179 7.98 -11.62 3.30
N ARG A 180 8.86 -12.46 3.85
CA ARG A 180 8.45 -13.51 4.78
C ARG A 180 8.08 -12.95 6.16
N ALA A 181 7.39 -13.76 6.95
CA ALA A 181 6.95 -13.39 8.29
C ALA A 181 8.05 -12.85 9.23
N PRO A 182 9.33 -13.30 9.16
CA PRO A 182 10.40 -12.73 10.00
C PRO A 182 10.72 -11.24 9.75
N TYR A 183 10.28 -10.68 8.61
CA TYR A 183 10.36 -9.25 8.32
C TYR A 183 9.11 -8.47 8.75
N ASN A 184 8.16 -9.16 9.40
CA ASN A 184 6.89 -8.64 9.87
C ASN A 184 6.00 -8.07 8.75
N MET A 185 6.09 -8.65 7.55
CA MET A 185 5.30 -8.25 6.39
C MET A 185 3.90 -8.89 6.39
N ASN A 186 3.65 -9.82 7.31
CA ASN A 186 2.39 -10.54 7.49
C ASN A 186 1.35 -9.81 8.36
N GLN A 187 1.65 -8.59 8.82
CA GLN A 187 0.73 -7.77 9.62
C GLN A 187 -0.61 -7.58 8.88
N GLY A 188 -1.72 -7.82 9.58
CA GLY A 188 -3.09 -7.65 9.05
C GLY A 188 -3.63 -8.76 8.15
N PHE A 189 -2.79 -9.67 7.67
CA PHE A 189 -3.26 -10.76 6.81
C PHE A 189 -3.90 -11.90 7.61
N SER A 190 -5.11 -12.29 7.22
CA SER A 190 -5.80 -13.47 7.78
C SER A 190 -5.20 -14.78 7.28
N HIS A 191 -4.65 -14.77 6.07
CA HIS A 191 -3.90 -15.89 5.49
C HIS A 191 -2.59 -15.39 4.87
N TYR A 192 -1.50 -16.08 5.16
CA TYR A 192 -0.17 -15.71 4.70
C TYR A 192 0.57 -16.97 4.26
N ASP A 193 0.72 -17.15 2.95
CA ASP A 193 1.49 -18.26 2.38
C ASP A 193 2.87 -17.75 1.98
N ASP A 194 3.83 -17.96 2.88
CA ASP A 194 5.25 -17.70 2.68
C ASP A 194 6.08 -18.98 2.52
N SER A 195 5.39 -20.08 2.16
CA SER A 195 6.05 -21.34 1.91
C SER A 195 7.04 -21.19 0.74
N PRO A 196 8.19 -21.90 0.79
CA PRO A 196 9.11 -21.90 -0.34
C PRO A 196 8.36 -22.36 -1.59
N SER A 197 8.19 -21.47 -2.56
CA SER A 197 7.55 -21.83 -3.83
C SER A 197 8.31 -23.01 -4.43
N ALA A 198 7.61 -24.10 -4.77
CA ALA A 198 8.18 -25.35 -5.30
C ALA A 198 8.88 -25.22 -6.68
N VAL A 199 9.15 -23.99 -7.13
CA VAL A 199 9.96 -23.68 -8.31
C VAL A 199 11.44 -23.93 -7.99
N SER A 200 11.79 -25.21 -7.80
CA SER A 200 13.14 -25.74 -7.99
C SER A 200 13.19 -26.20 -9.46
N THR A 201 14.21 -25.98 -10.29
CA THR A 201 15.65 -25.89 -10.11
C THR A 201 16.23 -25.21 -11.36
N GLY A 202 17.14 -24.25 -11.20
CA GLY A 202 17.84 -23.63 -12.33
C GLY A 202 18.61 -22.37 -11.95
N ASN A 203 19.59 -22.50 -11.06
CA ASN A 203 20.66 -21.55 -10.74
C ASN A 203 20.40 -20.05 -11.02
N ALA A 204 20.07 -19.29 -9.97
CA ALA A 204 20.57 -17.92 -9.83
C ALA A 204 20.51 -17.49 -8.35
N HIS A 205 21.68 -17.55 -7.71
CA HIS A 205 22.01 -17.06 -6.36
C HIS A 205 21.37 -17.79 -5.18
N GLY A 206 22.26 -18.29 -4.32
CA GLY A 206 21.94 -19.13 -3.18
C GLY A 206 20.93 -18.50 -2.23
N ASP A 207 20.17 -19.39 -1.62
CA ASP A 207 19.30 -19.16 -0.49
C ASP A 207 20.04 -18.33 0.58
N VAL A 208 19.82 -17.02 0.58
CA VAL A 208 20.19 -16.14 1.70
C VAL A 208 18.99 -16.10 2.65
N THR A 209 18.54 -17.25 3.12
CA THR A 209 17.87 -17.31 4.41
C THR A 209 18.94 -17.05 5.45
N ASN A 210 18.88 -15.90 6.11
CA ASN A 210 19.70 -15.65 7.28
C ASN A 210 19.36 -16.74 8.33
N PRO A 211 20.28 -17.65 8.69
CA PRO A 211 20.01 -18.71 9.66
C PRO A 211 19.74 -18.18 11.08
N GLU A 212 19.90 -16.89 11.32
CA GLU A 212 19.64 -16.25 12.62
C GLU A 212 18.17 -15.86 12.84
N MET A 213 17.26 -16.14 11.90
CA MET A 213 15.85 -15.72 11.98
C MET A 213 14.86 -16.88 12.21
N GLU A 214 15.33 -18.07 12.56
CA GLU A 214 14.51 -19.28 12.86
C GLU A 214 14.49 -19.69 14.35
N GLU A 215 14.40 -18.75 15.29
CA GLU A 215 14.03 -19.02 16.70
C GLU A 215 12.58 -18.63 16.99
#